data_AF-A0ABC9YZA8-F1
#
_entry.id   AF-A0ABC9YZA8-F1
#
_cell.length_a   1.000
_cell.length_b   1.000
_cell.length_c   1.000
_cell.angle_alpha   90.00
_cell.angle_beta   90.00
_cell.angle_gamma   90.00
#
_symmetry.space_group_name_H-M   'P 1'
#
loop_
_entity.id
_entity.type
_entity.pdbx_description
1 polymer ?
#
loop_
_entity_poly.entity_id
_entity_poly.type
_entity_poly.pdbx_seq_one_letter_code
_entity_poly.pdbx_strand_id
1 'polypeptide(L)'
;MHAVSVPGAPASVAVADRSDLVATGRRPDTRGLHLDSVGVTVGELGAVIVDDRQRSTNPRIWAAGDVTGGPQFVYVAAAQGTVVADNALAGADRALDYTAVPRVTFTSPAIAAVGMTEAAAARAGWHCRSRVLEMSNVPRALVDRDTRGLVKIVADAESGRILRVHAVADGAGDLITAATYAMTARLTVDQLAHTWAPSDWSLRMGRPELQVLISHHPCPAPAAQCLRCRTRPRRAASARPSPVAAAVCPR
;
A
#
# COMPACT_ATOMS: atom_id res chain seq x y z
N MET A 1 19.58 35.08 -3.74
CA MET A 1 18.37 34.69 -4.50
C MET A 1 18.80 33.52 -5.37
N HIS A 2 18.52 32.29 -4.91
CA HIS A 2 18.90 31.11 -5.66
C HIS A 2 17.70 30.70 -6.53
N ALA A 3 17.92 30.61 -7.84
CA ALA A 3 16.88 30.22 -8.78
C ALA A 3 17.02 28.70 -9.02
N VAL A 4 16.08 27.92 -8.49
CA VAL A 4 15.97 26.49 -8.81
C VAL A 4 15.02 26.34 -9.98
N SER A 5 15.52 25.82 -11.11
CA SER A 5 14.70 25.49 -12.28
C SER A 5 14.49 23.98 -12.36
N VAL A 6 13.23 23.54 -12.28
CA VAL A 6 12.84 22.13 -12.46
C VAL A 6 12.33 21.96 -13.90
N PRO A 7 12.93 21.09 -14.73
CA PRO A 7 12.46 20.84 -16.09
C PRO A 7 11.00 20.37 -16.10
N GLY A 8 10.13 21.07 -16.84
CA GLY A 8 8.72 20.71 -17.03
C GLY A 8 7.70 21.35 -16.08
N ALA A 9 8.12 22.25 -15.19
CA ALA A 9 7.19 23.00 -14.33
C ALA A 9 6.64 24.26 -15.05
N PRO A 10 5.33 24.55 -14.98
CA PRO A 10 4.71 25.65 -15.72
C PRO A 10 5.00 27.07 -15.18
N ALA A 11 5.71 27.20 -14.06
CA ALA A 11 6.20 28.47 -13.54
C ALA A 11 7.42 28.26 -12.63
N SER A 12 8.46 29.09 -12.78
CA SER A 12 9.54 29.20 -11.81
C SER A 12 9.06 30.06 -10.62
N VAL A 13 8.80 29.41 -9.48
CA VAL A 13 8.55 30.13 -8.23
C VAL A 13 9.90 30.40 -7.58
N ALA A 14 10.35 31.65 -7.62
CA ALA A 14 11.55 32.07 -6.92
C ALA A 14 11.19 32.44 -5.47
N VAL A 15 11.58 31.59 -4.52
CA VAL A 15 11.51 31.90 -3.09
C VAL A 15 12.89 32.36 -2.64
N ALA A 16 12.96 33.50 -1.95
CA ALA A 16 14.22 33.92 -1.33
C ALA A 16 14.43 33.12 -0.04
N ASP A 17 15.30 32.10 -0.10
CA ASP A 17 15.69 31.30 1.06
C ASP A 17 17.21 31.35 1.29
N ARG A 18 17.65 30.95 2.49
CA ARG A 18 19.07 30.82 2.86
C ARG A 18 19.68 29.52 2.33
N SER A 19 18.88 28.50 2.09
CA SER A 19 19.32 27.19 1.61
C SER A 19 18.25 26.52 0.75
N ASP A 20 18.69 25.82 -0.31
CA ASP A 20 17.81 25.02 -1.16
C ASP A 20 18.06 23.52 -0.97
N LEU A 21 16.99 22.73 -0.87
CA LEU A 21 17.03 21.27 -0.88
C LEU A 21 16.25 20.75 -2.10
N VAL A 22 16.93 20.03 -2.99
CA VAL A 22 16.30 19.39 -4.16
C VAL A 22 16.09 17.90 -3.87
N ALA A 23 14.83 17.51 -3.68
CA ALA A 23 14.44 16.14 -3.35
C ALA A 23 13.45 15.54 -4.37
N THR A 24 13.70 15.74 -5.68
CA THR A 24 12.81 15.31 -6.77
C THR A 24 12.75 13.79 -6.98
N GLY A 25 13.70 13.05 -6.40
CA GLY A 25 13.79 11.59 -6.52
C GLY A 25 15.23 11.12 -6.72
N ARG A 26 15.37 9.85 -7.10
CA ARG A 26 16.67 9.20 -7.36
C ARG A 26 16.60 8.45 -8.68
N ARG A 27 17.75 8.33 -9.35
CA ARG A 27 17.89 7.59 -10.62
C ARG A 27 18.82 6.40 -10.43
N PRO A 28 18.52 5.25 -11.05
CA PRO A 28 19.45 4.13 -11.13
C PRO A 28 20.80 4.58 -11.71
N ASP A 29 21.90 4.10 -11.13
CA ASP A 29 23.24 4.39 -11.64
C ASP A 29 23.73 3.24 -12.53
N THR A 30 23.41 3.35 -13.82
CA THR A 30 23.77 2.36 -14.85
C THR A 30 24.78 2.91 -15.88
N ARG A 31 25.20 4.16 -15.72
CA ARG A 31 26.09 4.85 -16.68
C ARG A 31 27.50 4.25 -16.60
N GLY A 32 28.11 4.00 -17.76
CA GLY A 32 29.48 3.48 -17.83
C GLY A 32 29.61 1.98 -17.54
N LEU A 33 28.51 1.28 -17.24
CA LEU A 33 28.51 -0.18 -17.05
C LEU A 33 28.49 -0.99 -18.35
N HIS A 34 28.28 -0.32 -19.51
CA HIS A 34 28.24 -0.93 -20.84
C HIS A 34 27.28 -2.13 -20.93
N LEU A 35 26.12 -2.04 -20.28
CA LEU A 35 25.15 -3.14 -20.11
C LEU A 35 24.67 -3.75 -21.44
N ASP A 36 24.50 -2.92 -22.47
CA ASP A 36 24.09 -3.38 -23.80
C ASP A 36 25.10 -4.36 -24.41
N SER A 37 26.40 -4.16 -24.16
CA SER A 37 27.47 -5.01 -24.68
C SER A 37 27.45 -6.43 -24.08
N VAL A 38 26.85 -6.58 -22.90
CA VAL A 38 26.68 -7.85 -22.19
C VAL A 38 25.22 -8.34 -22.23
N GLY A 39 24.37 -7.78 -23.08
CA GLY A 39 22.98 -8.24 -23.26
C GLY A 39 22.06 -7.97 -22.07
N VAL A 40 22.34 -6.93 -21.28
CA VAL A 40 21.50 -6.51 -20.15
C VAL A 40 20.65 -5.31 -20.56
N THR A 41 19.34 -5.48 -20.55
CA THR A 41 18.38 -4.45 -20.94
C THR A 41 18.11 -3.49 -19.78
N VAL A 42 18.09 -2.19 -20.07
CA VAL A 42 17.64 -1.14 -19.16
C VAL A 42 16.29 -0.57 -19.62
N GLY A 43 15.42 -0.24 -18.67
CA GLY A 43 14.13 0.41 -18.94
C GLY A 43 14.27 1.90 -19.23
N GLU A 44 13.15 2.55 -19.57
CA GLU A 44 13.09 3.98 -19.92
C GLU A 44 13.64 4.92 -18.82
N LEU A 45 13.52 4.51 -17.56
CA LEU A 45 14.03 5.26 -16.40
C LEU A 45 15.49 4.90 -16.02
N GLY A 46 16.18 4.10 -16.84
CA GLY A 46 17.56 3.67 -16.65
C GLY A 46 17.76 2.50 -15.68
N ALA A 47 16.67 1.89 -15.19
CA ALA A 47 16.70 0.74 -14.30
C ALA A 47 17.04 -0.56 -15.05
N VAL A 48 17.81 -1.46 -14.45
CA VAL A 48 18.03 -2.81 -14.99
C VAL A 48 16.73 -3.60 -14.90
N ILE A 49 16.25 -4.13 -16.03
CA ILE A 49 15.07 -4.98 -16.06
C ILE A 49 15.42 -6.36 -15.51
N VAL A 50 14.66 -6.80 -14.51
CA VAL A 50 14.80 -8.11 -13.88
C VAL A 50 13.47 -8.83 -13.78
N ASP A 51 13.52 -10.16 -13.72
CA ASP A 51 12.37 -11.01 -13.38
C ASP A 51 12.12 -11.07 -11.85
N ASP A 52 11.15 -11.88 -11.42
CA ASP A 52 10.79 -12.09 -10.01
C ASP A 52 11.86 -12.81 -9.17
N ARG A 53 12.88 -13.34 -9.84
CA ARG A 53 14.06 -14.02 -9.28
C ARG A 53 15.32 -13.16 -9.35
N GLN A 54 15.17 -11.87 -9.68
CA GLN A 54 16.23 -10.88 -9.79
C GLN A 54 17.25 -11.14 -10.93
N ARG A 55 16.89 -11.98 -11.91
CA ARG A 55 17.72 -12.26 -13.09
C ARG A 55 17.46 -11.22 -14.17
N SER A 56 18.51 -10.72 -14.79
CA SER A 56 18.41 -9.78 -15.92
C SER A 56 18.08 -10.50 -17.23
N THR A 57 17.98 -9.75 -18.34
CA THR A 57 17.85 -10.33 -19.68
C THR A 57 19.04 -11.21 -20.10
N ASN A 58 20.21 -11.01 -19.49
CA ASN A 58 21.31 -11.97 -19.60
C ASN A 58 21.17 -13.00 -18.45
N PRO A 59 21.05 -14.30 -18.75
CA PRO A 59 20.80 -15.32 -17.73
C PRO A 59 21.95 -15.54 -16.74
N ARG A 60 23.13 -14.96 -17.01
CA ARG A 60 24.33 -15.01 -16.15
C ARG A 60 24.54 -13.73 -15.33
N ILE A 61 23.66 -12.74 -15.48
CA ILE A 61 23.75 -11.46 -14.79
C ILE A 61 22.48 -11.22 -14.00
N TRP A 62 22.65 -10.81 -12.75
CA TRP A 62 21.59 -10.47 -11.82
C TRP A 62 21.73 -9.02 -11.37
N ALA A 63 20.64 -8.45 -10.87
CA ALA A 63 20.65 -7.11 -10.29
C ALA A 63 19.79 -7.04 -9.02
N ALA A 64 20.28 -6.29 -8.04
CA ALA A 64 19.62 -6.11 -6.75
C ALA A 64 19.75 -4.66 -6.28
N GLY A 65 18.83 -4.26 -5.42
CA GLY A 65 18.73 -2.91 -4.90
C GLY A 65 18.13 -1.92 -5.89
N ASP A 66 18.40 -0.66 -5.62
CA ASP A 66 17.75 0.48 -6.27
C ASP A 66 17.96 0.54 -7.79
N VAL A 67 19.02 -0.09 -8.29
CA VAL A 67 19.33 -0.17 -9.73
C VAL A 67 18.23 -0.90 -10.52
N THR A 68 17.43 -1.73 -9.85
CA THR A 68 16.30 -2.47 -10.45
C THR A 68 15.02 -1.64 -10.60
N GLY A 69 14.97 -0.44 -10.03
CA GLY A 69 13.78 0.43 -10.07
C GLY A 69 12.60 -0.05 -9.21
N GLY A 70 12.75 -1.15 -8.46
CA GLY A 70 11.78 -1.62 -7.48
C GLY A 70 11.67 -0.72 -6.23
N PRO A 71 10.99 -1.17 -5.16
CA PRO A 71 10.90 -0.43 -3.91
C PRO A 71 12.30 -0.10 -3.34
N GLN A 72 12.62 1.19 -3.27
CA GLN A 72 13.96 1.70 -2.90
C GLN A 72 14.13 1.80 -1.37
N PHE A 73 14.21 0.64 -0.72
CA PHE A 73 14.43 0.53 0.72
C PHE A 73 15.60 -0.38 1.01
N VAL A 74 16.37 -0.06 2.05
CA VAL A 74 17.56 -0.84 2.43
C VAL A 74 17.25 -2.31 2.70
N TYR A 75 16.13 -2.61 3.37
CA TYR A 75 15.70 -3.98 3.65
C TYR A 75 15.24 -4.72 2.39
N VAL A 76 14.72 -4.01 1.39
CA VAL A 76 14.37 -4.60 0.08
C VAL A 76 15.65 -4.91 -0.70
N ALA A 77 16.61 -3.98 -0.73
CA ALA A 77 17.89 -4.20 -1.37
C ALA A 77 18.66 -5.38 -0.76
N ALA A 78 18.65 -5.50 0.56
CA ALA A 78 19.25 -6.64 1.27
C ALA A 78 18.57 -7.97 0.90
N ALA A 79 17.22 -8.02 0.92
CA ALA A 79 16.47 -9.21 0.53
C ALA A 79 16.72 -9.61 -0.94
N GLN A 80 16.78 -8.64 -1.85
CA GLN A 80 17.18 -8.84 -3.23
C GLN A 80 18.59 -9.39 -3.36
N GLY A 81 19.55 -8.86 -2.60
CA GLY A 81 20.93 -9.36 -2.58
C GLY A 81 21.00 -10.83 -2.15
N THR A 82 20.27 -11.21 -1.11
CA THR A 82 20.19 -12.61 -0.66
C THR A 82 19.62 -13.52 -1.75
N VAL A 83 18.51 -13.14 -2.37
CA VAL A 83 17.89 -13.93 -3.44
C VAL A 83 18.80 -14.05 -4.65
N VAL A 84 19.50 -12.97 -5.03
CA VAL A 84 20.51 -13.02 -6.09
C VAL A 84 21.62 -14.01 -5.75
N ALA A 85 22.18 -13.97 -4.53
CA ALA A 85 23.24 -14.87 -4.12
C ALA A 85 22.78 -16.35 -4.18
N ASP A 86 21.60 -16.66 -3.63
CA ASP A 86 21.05 -18.02 -3.62
C ASP A 86 20.76 -18.53 -5.03
N ASN A 87 20.21 -17.68 -5.90
CA ASN A 87 19.86 -18.07 -7.26
C ASN A 87 21.10 -18.20 -8.16
N ALA A 88 22.09 -17.33 -7.99
CA ALA A 88 23.30 -17.31 -8.79
C ALA A 88 24.28 -18.41 -8.42
N LEU A 89 24.43 -18.69 -7.12
CA LEU A 89 25.48 -19.58 -6.62
C LEU A 89 24.97 -20.98 -6.28
N ALA A 90 23.73 -21.08 -5.78
CA ALA A 90 23.15 -22.34 -5.35
C ALA A 90 22.03 -22.86 -6.27
N GLY A 91 21.60 -22.06 -7.26
CA GLY A 91 20.51 -22.45 -8.16
C GLY A 91 19.17 -22.63 -7.44
N ALA A 92 18.95 -21.90 -6.34
CA ALA A 92 17.82 -22.12 -5.42
C ALA A 92 16.43 -21.74 -5.97
N ASP A 93 16.36 -21.11 -7.15
CA ASP A 93 15.14 -20.69 -7.84
C ASP A 93 14.12 -19.91 -6.97
N ARG A 94 14.61 -19.03 -6.10
CA ARG A 94 13.81 -18.25 -5.16
C ARG A 94 13.25 -16.99 -5.83
N ALA A 95 11.98 -16.71 -5.59
CA ALA A 95 11.33 -15.46 -5.98
C ALA A 95 11.08 -14.55 -4.76
N LEU A 96 10.92 -13.24 -5.00
CA LEU A 96 10.56 -12.27 -3.95
C LEU A 96 9.07 -11.92 -3.98
N ASP A 97 8.45 -11.97 -2.80
CA ASP A 97 7.10 -11.48 -2.60
C ASP A 97 7.14 -10.05 -2.01
N TYR A 98 6.69 -9.07 -2.80
CA TYR A 98 6.62 -7.66 -2.40
C TYR A 98 5.28 -7.26 -1.77
N THR A 99 4.36 -8.20 -1.57
CA THR A 99 2.98 -7.92 -1.10
C THR A 99 2.97 -7.24 0.27
N ALA A 100 3.88 -7.62 1.17
CA ALA A 100 3.91 -7.16 2.55
C ALA A 100 5.11 -6.24 2.87
N VAL A 101 5.67 -5.54 1.88
CA VAL A 101 6.78 -4.59 2.11
C VAL A 101 6.27 -3.34 2.84
N PRO A 102 6.72 -3.06 4.07
CA PRO A 102 6.34 -1.84 4.77
C PRO A 102 7.04 -0.63 4.16
N ARG A 103 6.48 0.56 4.37
CA ARG A 103 7.06 1.86 4.04
C ARG A 103 6.83 2.80 5.19
N VAL A 104 7.89 3.49 5.63
CA VAL A 104 7.84 4.41 6.77
C VAL A 104 8.48 5.74 6.37
N THR A 105 7.81 6.84 6.69
CA THR A 105 8.33 8.21 6.62
C THR A 105 8.50 8.70 8.06
N PHE A 106 9.76 8.87 8.47
CA PHE A 106 10.17 9.21 9.83
C PHE A 106 9.98 10.71 10.14
N THR A 107 8.73 11.18 10.02
CA THR A 107 8.28 12.50 10.46
C THR A 107 7.72 12.43 11.88
N SER A 108 7.26 13.56 12.44
CA SER A 108 6.57 13.59 13.74
C SER A 108 5.18 14.22 13.58
N PRO A 109 4.09 13.43 13.66
CA PRO A 109 4.04 11.97 13.84
C PRO A 109 4.54 11.21 12.60
N ALA A 110 4.99 9.97 12.78
CA ALA A 110 5.49 9.15 11.68
C ALA A 110 4.32 8.66 10.80
N ILE A 111 4.61 8.42 9.52
CA ILE A 111 3.63 7.92 8.54
C ILE A 111 4.11 6.56 8.05
N ALA A 112 3.26 5.55 8.18
CA ALA A 112 3.60 4.19 7.78
C ALA A 112 2.47 3.52 6.99
N ALA A 113 2.84 2.65 6.06
CA ALA A 113 1.90 1.83 5.30
C ALA A 113 2.52 0.51 4.85
N VAL A 114 1.69 -0.54 4.78
CA VAL A 114 2.04 -1.85 4.21
C VAL A 114 0.87 -2.36 3.39
N GLY A 115 1.14 -3.09 2.31
CA GLY A 115 0.12 -3.72 1.49
C GLY A 115 -0.35 -2.90 0.28
N MET A 116 -1.36 -3.45 -0.39
CA MET A 116 -1.85 -2.95 -1.68
C MET A 116 -2.72 -1.71 -1.51
N THR A 117 -2.46 -0.67 -2.32
CA THR A 117 -3.36 0.49 -2.36
C THR A 117 -4.78 0.10 -2.75
N GLU A 118 -5.79 0.83 -2.30
CA GLU A 118 -7.19 0.52 -2.64
C GLU A 118 -7.44 0.56 -4.15
N ALA A 119 -6.76 1.47 -4.87
CA ALA A 119 -6.78 1.52 -6.32
C ALA A 119 -6.11 0.29 -6.97
N ALA A 120 -5.03 -0.23 -6.39
CA ALA A 120 -4.39 -1.46 -6.84
C ALA A 120 -5.26 -2.69 -6.52
N ALA A 121 -5.87 -2.73 -5.34
CA ALA A 121 -6.77 -3.79 -4.92
C ALA A 121 -8.01 -3.85 -5.84
N ALA A 122 -8.62 -2.70 -6.14
CA ALA A 122 -9.73 -2.62 -7.08
C ALA A 122 -9.34 -3.08 -8.49
N ARG A 123 -8.17 -2.69 -9.00
CA ARG A 123 -7.64 -3.18 -10.29
C ARG A 123 -7.38 -4.68 -10.30
N ALA A 124 -7.00 -5.25 -9.16
CA ALA A 124 -6.82 -6.68 -8.98
C ALA A 124 -8.14 -7.43 -8.69
N GLY A 125 -9.30 -6.76 -8.77
CA GLY A 125 -10.62 -7.38 -8.60
C GLY A 125 -11.06 -7.58 -7.15
N TRP A 126 -10.33 -7.04 -6.17
CA TRP A 126 -10.70 -7.16 -4.76
C TRP A 126 -11.86 -6.23 -4.40
N HIS A 127 -12.84 -6.78 -3.70
CA HIS A 127 -13.89 -5.99 -3.05
C HIS A 127 -13.38 -5.55 -1.68
N CYS A 128 -13.10 -4.27 -1.50
CA CYS A 128 -12.49 -3.78 -0.26
C CYS A 128 -13.52 -3.21 0.74
N ARG A 129 -13.30 -3.47 2.03
CA ARG A 129 -13.88 -2.73 3.15
C ARG A 129 -12.75 -2.07 3.93
N SER A 130 -12.95 -0.83 4.38
CA SER A 130 -11.94 -0.11 5.14
C SER A 130 -12.52 0.49 6.42
N ARG A 131 -11.70 0.56 7.47
CA ARG A 131 -12.04 1.19 8.75
C ARG A 131 -10.90 2.06 9.22
N VAL A 132 -11.27 3.16 9.86
CA VAL A 132 -10.36 4.19 10.38
C VAL A 132 -10.61 4.30 11.88
N LEU A 133 -9.53 4.30 12.65
CA LEU A 133 -9.51 4.55 14.08
C LEU A 133 -8.63 5.78 14.32
N GLU A 134 -9.24 6.87 14.75
CA GLU A 134 -8.50 8.08 15.16
C GLU A 134 -7.68 7.80 16.41
N MET A 135 -6.47 8.37 16.50
CA MET A 135 -5.59 8.18 17.66
C MET A 135 -6.17 8.75 18.95
N SER A 136 -7.15 9.67 18.87
CA SER A 136 -7.93 10.12 20.03
C SER A 136 -8.73 9.00 20.72
N ASN A 137 -8.93 7.86 20.06
CA ASN A 137 -9.60 6.68 20.60
C ASN A 137 -8.61 5.61 21.09
N VAL A 138 -7.31 5.85 20.96
CA VAL A 138 -6.25 4.93 21.37
C VAL A 138 -5.76 5.31 22.78
N PRO A 139 -5.90 4.44 23.79
CA PRO A 139 -5.52 4.75 25.17
C PRO A 139 -4.06 5.19 25.31
N ARG A 140 -3.13 4.51 24.64
CA ARG A 140 -1.71 4.88 24.62
C ARG A 140 -1.50 6.33 24.19
N ALA A 141 -2.11 6.74 23.08
CA ALA A 141 -2.01 8.09 22.54
C ALA A 141 -2.56 9.16 23.50
N LEU A 142 -3.63 8.83 24.26
CA LEU A 142 -4.17 9.71 25.29
C LEU A 142 -3.18 9.87 26.46
N VAL A 143 -2.57 8.77 26.90
CA VAL A 143 -1.56 8.79 27.99
C VAL A 143 -0.32 9.58 27.56
N ASP A 144 0.14 9.37 26.34
CA ASP A 144 1.31 10.06 25.76
C ASP A 144 1.01 11.52 25.38
N ARG A 145 -0.26 11.94 25.43
CA ARG A 145 -0.75 13.28 25.04
C ARG A 145 -0.44 13.65 23.59
N ASP A 146 -0.26 12.65 22.71
CA ASP A 146 -0.17 12.83 21.27
C ASP A 146 -1.25 12.02 20.55
N THR A 147 -2.38 12.67 20.29
CA THR A 147 -3.54 12.07 19.61
C THR A 147 -3.60 12.43 18.12
N ARG A 148 -2.51 12.96 17.55
CA ARG A 148 -2.47 13.36 16.14
C ARG A 148 -2.41 12.14 15.25
N GLY A 149 -3.37 12.04 14.32
CA GLY A 149 -3.38 11.04 13.25
C GLY A 149 -4.35 9.89 13.49
N LEU A 150 -4.13 8.78 12.78
CA LEU A 150 -5.09 7.68 12.67
C LEU A 150 -4.41 6.36 12.30
N VAL A 151 -5.14 5.27 12.49
CA VAL A 151 -4.85 3.95 11.90
C VAL A 151 -5.98 3.56 10.98
N LYS A 152 -5.66 3.12 9.76
CA LYS A 152 -6.64 2.63 8.79
C LYS A 152 -6.29 1.22 8.36
N ILE A 153 -7.27 0.32 8.45
CA ILE A 153 -7.16 -1.06 7.96
C ILE A 153 -8.09 -1.21 6.75
N VAL A 154 -7.57 -1.80 5.68
CA VAL A 154 -8.31 -2.20 4.49
C VAL A 154 -8.25 -3.72 4.40
N ALA A 155 -9.42 -4.34 4.25
CA ALA A 155 -9.56 -5.78 4.16
C ALA A 155 -10.45 -6.17 2.98
N ASP A 156 -10.28 -7.40 2.52
CA ASP A 156 -11.20 -8.01 1.58
C ASP A 156 -12.60 -8.18 2.22
N ALA A 157 -13.63 -7.82 1.47
CA ALA A 157 -15.01 -7.74 1.94
C ALA A 157 -15.64 -9.10 2.19
N GLU A 158 -15.15 -10.13 1.51
CA GLU A 158 -15.67 -11.49 1.57
C GLU A 158 -14.91 -12.34 2.60
N SER A 159 -13.59 -12.41 2.46
CA SER A 159 -12.75 -13.24 3.33
C SER A 159 -12.31 -12.55 4.62
N GLY A 160 -12.42 -11.22 4.72
CA GLY A 160 -11.91 -10.44 5.85
C GLY A 160 -10.38 -10.37 5.93
N ARG A 161 -9.65 -10.89 4.93
CA ARG A 161 -8.18 -10.83 4.88
C ARG A 161 -7.69 -9.40 4.84
N ILE A 162 -6.66 -9.10 5.63
CA ILE A 162 -6.05 -7.78 5.64
C ILE A 162 -5.28 -7.57 4.33
N LEU A 163 -5.66 -6.54 3.57
CA LEU A 163 -5.04 -6.16 2.30
C LEU A 163 -4.07 -4.98 2.45
N ARG A 164 -4.32 -4.11 3.44
CA ARG A 164 -3.48 -2.95 3.73
C ARG A 164 -3.71 -2.40 5.12
N VAL A 165 -2.65 -1.86 5.70
CA VAL A 165 -2.69 -1.03 6.91
C VAL A 165 -1.97 0.29 6.64
N HIS A 166 -2.52 1.38 7.17
CA HIS A 166 -1.89 2.69 7.26
C HIS A 166 -1.89 3.15 8.70
N ALA A 167 -0.84 3.86 9.10
CA ALA A 167 -0.78 4.54 10.38
C ALA A 167 -0.15 5.92 10.22
N VAL A 168 -0.72 6.90 10.89
CA VAL A 168 -0.12 8.20 11.18
C VAL A 168 -0.21 8.35 12.69
N ALA A 169 0.90 8.15 13.38
CA ALA A 169 0.96 8.14 14.83
C ALA A 169 2.40 8.22 15.30
N ASP A 170 2.60 8.58 16.57
CA ASP A 170 3.83 8.20 17.25
C ASP A 170 3.93 6.66 17.31
N GLY A 171 5.11 6.11 17.05
CA GLY A 171 5.30 4.65 16.95
C GLY A 171 4.71 3.98 15.70
N ALA A 172 4.33 4.73 14.65
CA ALA A 172 3.75 4.15 13.43
C ALA A 172 4.67 3.11 12.73
N GLY A 173 6.00 3.24 12.87
CA GLY A 173 6.98 2.28 12.35
C GLY A 173 6.92 0.91 13.04
N ASP A 174 6.69 0.89 14.36
CA ASP A 174 6.57 -0.36 15.11
C ASP A 174 5.22 -1.02 14.84
N LEU A 175 4.15 -0.21 14.81
CA LEU A 175 2.82 -0.68 14.44
C LEU A 175 2.80 -1.31 13.04
N ILE A 176 3.44 -0.67 12.06
CA ILE A 176 3.43 -1.21 10.69
C ILE A 176 4.22 -2.52 10.59
N THR A 177 5.22 -2.72 11.44
CA THR A 177 5.97 -3.98 11.51
C THR A 177 5.06 -5.13 11.96
N ALA A 178 4.25 -4.90 12.99
CA ALA A 178 3.23 -5.88 13.40
C ALA A 178 2.20 -6.15 12.29
N ALA A 179 1.78 -5.10 11.56
CA ALA A 179 0.88 -5.26 10.42
C ALA A 179 1.52 -6.05 9.28
N THR A 180 2.82 -5.87 9.01
CA THR A 180 3.58 -6.69 8.06
C THR A 180 3.51 -8.17 8.44
N TYR A 181 3.73 -8.52 9.70
CA TYR A 181 3.61 -9.91 10.15
C TYR A 181 2.20 -10.47 9.98
N ALA A 182 1.17 -9.71 10.36
CA ALA A 182 -0.22 -10.12 10.18
C ALA A 182 -0.56 -10.37 8.71
N MET A 183 -0.08 -9.51 7.80
CA MET A 183 -0.28 -9.68 6.35
C MET A 183 0.50 -10.87 5.78
N THR A 184 1.75 -11.07 6.19
CA THR A 184 2.57 -12.24 5.79
C THR A 184 1.93 -13.55 6.24
N ALA A 185 1.38 -13.58 7.46
CA ALA A 185 0.59 -14.70 7.99
C ALA A 185 -0.83 -14.79 7.41
N ARG A 186 -1.22 -13.82 6.56
CA ARG A 186 -2.52 -13.73 5.88
C ARG A 186 -3.71 -13.73 6.83
N LEU A 187 -3.56 -13.06 7.98
CA LEU A 187 -4.61 -12.96 9.00
C LEU A 187 -5.82 -12.18 8.48
N THR A 188 -6.99 -12.54 9.01
CA THR A 188 -8.20 -11.75 8.87
C THR A 188 -8.28 -10.66 9.94
N VAL A 189 -9.10 -9.63 9.70
CA VAL A 189 -9.40 -8.60 10.70
C VAL A 189 -9.94 -9.22 12.00
N ASP A 190 -10.77 -10.26 11.87
CA ASP A 190 -11.36 -10.97 13.00
C ASP A 190 -10.29 -11.72 13.81
N GLN A 191 -9.40 -12.44 13.14
CA GLN A 191 -8.26 -13.12 13.80
C GLN A 191 -7.38 -12.11 14.53
N LEU A 192 -7.06 -10.98 13.89
CA LEU A 192 -6.26 -9.92 14.50
C LEU A 192 -6.96 -9.32 15.74
N ALA A 193 -8.27 -9.08 15.67
CA ALA A 193 -9.05 -8.53 16.78
C ALA A 193 -9.10 -9.46 18.01
N HIS A 194 -9.00 -10.77 17.80
CA HIS A 194 -8.99 -11.77 18.87
C HIS A 194 -7.58 -12.07 19.41
N THR A 195 -6.54 -11.38 18.93
CA THR A 195 -5.19 -11.47 19.52
C THR A 195 -5.08 -10.64 20.80
N TRP A 196 -4.16 -11.04 21.67
CA TRP A 196 -3.87 -10.30 22.88
C TRP A 196 -2.92 -9.15 22.55
N ALA A 197 -3.36 -7.92 22.82
CA ALA A 197 -2.50 -6.75 22.77
C ALA A 197 -2.27 -6.22 24.19
N PRO A 198 -1.04 -5.82 24.56
CA PRO A 198 -0.76 -5.18 25.84
C PRO A 198 -1.67 -3.97 26.10
N SER A 199 -1.92 -3.70 27.39
CA SER A 199 -3.01 -2.87 27.94
C SER A 199 -3.01 -1.39 27.54
N ASP A 200 -1.98 -0.91 26.86
CA ASP A 200 -1.93 0.45 26.30
C ASP A 200 -2.58 0.55 24.91
N TRP A 201 -2.66 -0.55 24.15
CA TRP A 201 -3.39 -0.62 22.87
C TRP A 201 -4.76 -1.31 22.98
N SER A 202 -5.02 -2.06 24.05
CA SER A 202 -6.14 -3.03 24.08
C SER A 202 -7.44 -2.59 24.73
N LEU A 203 -7.51 -1.45 25.43
CA LEU A 203 -8.75 -1.06 26.14
C LEU A 203 -9.98 -0.81 25.24
N ARG A 204 -9.85 -0.90 23.91
CA ARG A 204 -10.99 -0.94 22.98
C ARG A 204 -10.97 -2.04 21.91
N MET A 205 -9.92 -2.86 21.80
CA MET A 205 -9.90 -3.93 20.78
C MET A 205 -10.71 -5.18 21.17
N GLY A 206 -10.91 -5.41 22.47
CA GLY A 206 -11.62 -6.59 23.00
C GLY A 206 -13.09 -6.36 23.41
N ARG A 207 -13.73 -5.25 23.01
CA ARG A 207 -15.18 -5.04 23.24
C ARG A 207 -15.97 -5.18 21.93
N PRO A 208 -17.24 -5.64 22.00
CA PRO A 208 -18.13 -5.73 20.83
C PRO A 208 -18.40 -4.38 20.14
N GLU A 209 -17.85 -3.26 20.65
CA GLU A 209 -17.84 -1.96 19.99
C GLU A 209 -17.03 -1.97 18.68
N LEU A 210 -16.07 -2.89 18.51
CA LEU A 210 -15.45 -3.15 17.20
C LEU A 210 -16.39 -3.94 16.27
N GLN A 211 -17.28 -4.77 16.82
CA GLN A 211 -18.39 -5.41 16.11
C GLN A 211 -19.42 -4.37 15.63
N VAL A 212 -19.57 -3.24 16.36
CA VAL A 212 -20.40 -2.08 15.95
C VAL A 212 -19.67 -1.16 14.97
N LEU A 213 -18.33 -1.05 15.02
CA LEU A 213 -17.53 -0.30 14.02
C LEU A 213 -17.37 -1.05 12.68
N ILE A 214 -17.64 -2.35 12.62
CA ILE A 214 -17.55 -3.16 11.39
C ILE A 214 -18.82 -3.06 10.52
N SER A 215 -19.94 -2.50 11.02
CA SER A 215 -21.17 -2.37 10.24
C SER A 215 -21.27 -1.04 9.47
N HIS A 216 -21.27 -1.17 8.13
CA HIS A 216 -21.87 -0.22 7.18
C HIS A 216 -21.15 1.10 6.78
N HIS A 217 -19.86 1.05 6.46
CA HIS A 217 -19.33 1.99 5.45
C HIS A 217 -18.79 1.27 4.21
N PRO A 218 -19.43 1.42 3.05
CA PRO A 218 -18.82 1.02 1.77
C PRO A 218 -17.61 1.93 1.50
N CYS A 219 -16.59 1.34 0.87
CA CYS A 219 -15.40 2.06 0.43
C CYS A 219 -15.81 3.22 -0.49
N PRO A 220 -15.27 4.45 -0.32
CA PRO A 220 -15.45 5.49 -1.32
C PRO A 220 -14.72 5.05 -2.59
N ALA A 221 -15.46 4.57 -3.58
CA ALA A 221 -14.94 4.33 -4.92
C ALA A 221 -14.36 5.63 -5.50
N PRO A 222 -13.34 5.57 -6.37
CA PRO A 222 -12.90 6.74 -7.11
C PRO A 222 -14.09 7.33 -7.88
N ALA A 223 -14.23 8.66 -7.85
CA ALA A 223 -15.40 9.43 -8.28
C ALA A 223 -15.87 9.24 -9.73
N ALA A 224 -15.23 8.38 -10.53
CA ALA A 224 -15.52 8.15 -11.94
C ALA A 224 -16.62 7.11 -12.22
N GLN A 225 -17.10 6.32 -11.25
CA GLN A 225 -18.07 5.23 -11.51
C GLN A 225 -19.46 5.44 -10.88
N CYS A 226 -19.72 6.56 -10.21
CA CYS A 226 -20.95 6.79 -9.44
C CYS A 226 -22.17 7.32 -10.24
N LEU A 227 -22.17 7.27 -11.58
CA LEU A 227 -23.30 7.76 -12.39
C LEU A 227 -24.33 6.70 -12.80
N ARG A 228 -24.10 5.40 -12.52
CA ARG A 228 -25.03 4.32 -12.97
C ARG A 228 -25.94 3.71 -11.89
N CYS A 229 -25.90 4.18 -10.64
CA CYS A 229 -26.67 3.56 -9.54
C CYS A 229 -27.85 4.40 -9.00
N ARG A 230 -28.24 5.50 -9.65
CA ARG A 230 -29.34 6.38 -9.17
C ARG A 230 -30.65 6.23 -9.94
N THR A 231 -31.17 5.01 -10.11
CA THR A 231 -32.61 4.81 -10.40
C THR A 231 -33.08 3.44 -9.93
N ARG A 232 -33.37 3.29 -8.63
CA ARG A 232 -34.35 2.30 -8.16
C ARG A 232 -35.13 2.86 -6.97
N PRO A 233 -36.45 3.06 -7.07
CA PRO A 233 -37.24 3.57 -5.96
C PRO A 233 -37.48 2.46 -4.93
N ARG A 234 -37.43 2.85 -3.65
CA ARG A 234 -37.85 2.00 -2.51
C ARG A 234 -39.32 1.62 -2.66
N ARG A 235 -39.66 0.33 -2.69
CA ARG A 235 -41.06 -0.13 -2.54
C ARG A 235 -41.35 -0.43 -1.08
N ALA A 236 -42.38 0.25 -0.55
CA ALA A 236 -43.10 -0.12 0.65
C ALA A 236 -44.06 -1.29 0.39
N ALA A 237 -44.44 -1.98 1.45
CA ALA A 237 -45.29 -3.17 1.46
C ALA A 237 -46.76 -2.90 1.05
N SER A 238 -47.35 -3.77 0.21
CA SER A 238 -48.70 -4.35 0.37
C SER A 238 -49.16 -5.17 -0.86
N ALA A 239 -49.70 -6.37 -0.59
CA ALA A 239 -50.78 -7.12 -1.26
C ALA A 239 -50.83 -7.37 -2.80
N ARG A 240 -50.69 -8.67 -3.14
CA ARG A 240 -51.35 -9.53 -4.19
C ARG A 240 -51.31 -9.19 -5.71
N PRO A 241 -51.45 -10.21 -6.59
CA PRO A 241 -50.77 -10.25 -7.90
C PRO A 241 -51.70 -10.28 -9.14
N SER A 242 -51.20 -9.85 -10.30
CA SER A 242 -51.45 -10.48 -11.61
C SER A 242 -50.63 -9.83 -12.76
N PRO A 243 -50.46 -10.54 -13.90
CA PRO A 243 -49.35 -10.36 -14.84
C PRO A 243 -49.74 -9.52 -16.07
N VAL A 244 -48.75 -9.16 -16.91
CA VAL A 244 -48.79 -9.21 -18.40
C VAL A 244 -47.63 -8.39 -19.03
N ALA A 245 -47.06 -8.98 -20.08
CA ALA A 245 -46.34 -8.42 -21.24
C ALA A 245 -44.94 -7.80 -21.08
N ALA A 246 -43.97 -8.62 -21.49
CA ALA A 246 -42.90 -8.37 -22.47
C ALA A 246 -42.75 -6.97 -23.09
N ALA A 247 -41.50 -6.49 -23.11
CA ALA A 247 -40.94 -5.79 -24.26
C ALA A 247 -39.41 -5.96 -24.30
N VAL A 248 -38.95 -6.44 -25.45
CA VAL A 248 -37.57 -6.68 -25.89
C VAL A 248 -36.87 -5.34 -26.14
N CYS A 249 -35.56 -5.26 -25.85
CA CYS A 249 -34.68 -4.16 -26.29
C CYS A 249 -33.58 -4.73 -27.19
N PRO A 250 -33.30 -4.16 -28.38
CA PRO A 250 -32.21 -4.59 -29.23
C PRO A 250 -30.89 -3.89 -28.86
N ARG A 251 -29.81 -4.69 -28.94
CA ARG A 251 -28.37 -4.41 -29.05
C ARG A 251 -27.78 -3.19 -28.35
#